data_AF-A0A529NE73-F1
#
_entry.id   AF-A0A529NE73-F1
#
_cell.length_a   1.000
_cell.length_b   1.000
_cell.length_c   1.000
_cell.angle_alpha   90.00
_cell.angle_beta   90.00
_cell.angle_gamma   90.00
#
_symmetry.space_group_name_H-M   'P 1'
#
loop_
_entity.id
_entity.type
_entity.pdbx_description
1 polymer ?
#
loop_
_entity_poly.entity_id
_entity_poly.type
_entity_poly.pdbx_seq_one_letter_code
_entity_poly.pdbx_strand_id
1 'polypeptide(L)' 'TTTERQTALERISVRYSIANLRTFPCVSILEGKGKLSLYGAWFDISTGELWVMNKETGDFERPEL' A
#
# COMPACT_ATOMS: atom_id res chain seq x y z
N THR A 1 17.05 -13.39 4.26
CA THR A 1 16.53 -14.31 5.31
C THR A 1 15.08 -14.70 5.01
N THR A 2 14.50 -15.69 5.69
CA THR A 2 13.08 -16.06 5.49
C THR A 2 12.15 -14.88 5.81
N THR A 3 12.47 -14.13 6.86
CA THR A 3 11.75 -12.92 7.28
C THR A 3 11.72 -11.85 6.20
N GLU A 4 12.87 -11.53 5.59
CA GLU A 4 12.92 -10.55 4.48
C GLU A 4 12.02 -10.95 3.30
N ARG A 5 11.98 -12.25 2.96
CA ARG A 5 11.10 -12.76 1.89
C ARG A 5 9.62 -12.63 2.26
N GLN A 6 9.28 -12.93 3.51
CA GLN A 6 7.91 -12.77 4.01
C GLN A 6 7.46 -11.31 3.93
N THR A 7 8.25 -10.37 4.48
CA THR A 7 7.93 -8.94 4.42
C THR A 7 7.82 -8.44 2.98
N ALA A 8 8.69 -8.92 2.07
CA ALA A 8 8.61 -8.57 0.66
C ALA A 8 7.29 -9.04 0.03
N LEU A 9 6.85 -10.28 0.31
CA LEU A 9 5.57 -10.81 -0.18
C LEU A 9 4.36 -10.06 0.38
N GLU A 10 4.40 -9.69 1.66
CA GLU A 10 3.34 -8.91 2.30
C GLU A 10 3.21 -7.52 1.65
N ARG A 11 4.33 -6.81 1.43
CA ARG A 11 4.36 -5.52 0.72
C ARG A 11 3.88 -5.64 -0.73
N ILE A 12 4.26 -6.73 -1.42
CA ILE A 12 3.77 -7.03 -2.77
C ILE A 12 2.25 -7.23 -2.75
N SER A 13 1.72 -7.97 -1.77
CA SER A 13 0.28 -8.19 -1.63
C SER A 13 -0.47 -6.86 -1.52
N VAL A 14 0.00 -5.93 -0.68
CA VAL A 14 -0.59 -4.58 -0.55
C VAL A 14 -0.59 -3.83 -1.89
N ARG A 15 0.53 -3.86 -2.64
CA ARG A 15 0.61 -3.25 -3.98
C ARG A 15 -0.45 -3.82 -4.93
N TYR A 16 -0.58 -5.13 -4.99
CA TYR A 16 -1.58 -5.78 -5.82
C TYR A 16 -3.01 -5.47 -5.38
N SER A 17 -3.29 -5.42 -4.08
CA SER A 17 -4.61 -5.03 -3.58
C SER A 17 -5.00 -3.61 -4.01
N ILE A 18 -4.07 -2.65 -3.96
CA ILE A 18 -4.32 -1.28 -4.45
C ILE A 18 -4.56 -1.26 -5.96
N ALA A 19 -3.74 -1.98 -6.73
CA ALA A 19 -3.94 -2.10 -8.17
C ALA A 19 -5.31 -2.72 -8.51
N ASN A 20 -5.70 -3.77 -7.78
CA ASN A 20 -7.00 -4.44 -7.94
C ASN A 20 -8.16 -3.49 -7.60
N LEU A 21 -8.05 -2.69 -6.54
CA LEU A 21 -9.06 -1.69 -6.20
C LEU A 21 -9.30 -0.70 -7.35
N ARG A 22 -8.24 -0.30 -8.07
CA ARG A 22 -8.36 0.59 -9.24
C ARG A 22 -9.03 -0.04 -10.46
N THR A 23 -9.18 -1.37 -10.48
CA THR A 23 -9.92 -2.05 -11.57
C THR A 23 -11.43 -1.88 -11.44
N PHE A 24 -11.95 -1.55 -10.24
CA PHE A 24 -13.36 -1.30 -10.04
C PHE A 24 -13.75 0.08 -10.62
N PRO A 25 -14.74 0.16 -11.53
CA PRO A 25 -15.11 1.43 -12.17
C PRO A 25 -15.49 2.53 -11.17
N CYS A 26 -16.18 2.19 -10.08
CA CYS A 26 -16.56 3.17 -9.07
C CYS A 26 -15.34 3.81 -8.38
N VAL A 27 -14.28 3.03 -8.15
CA VAL A 27 -13.05 3.49 -7.50
C VAL A 27 -12.25 4.35 -8.46
N SER A 28 -11.96 3.87 -9.68
CA SER A 28 -11.15 4.61 -10.65
C SER A 28 -11.81 5.92 -11.09
N ILE A 29 -13.13 5.95 -11.27
CA ILE A 29 -13.87 7.17 -11.61
C ILE A 29 -13.80 8.20 -10.47
N LEU A 30 -13.93 7.77 -9.21
CA LEU A 30 -13.87 8.68 -8.06
C LEU A 30 -12.44 9.15 -7.76
N GLU A 31 -11.45 8.27 -7.89
CA GLU A 31 -10.02 8.60 -7.76
C GLU A 31 -9.61 9.60 -8.84
N GLY A 32 -9.97 9.37 -10.11
CA GLY A 32 -9.70 10.29 -11.22
C GLY A 32 -10.40 11.65 -11.12
N LYS A 33 -11.51 11.73 -10.37
CA LYS A 33 -12.21 12.99 -10.05
C LYS A 33 -11.67 13.68 -8.78
N GLY A 34 -10.65 13.12 -8.12
CA GLY A 34 -10.12 13.63 -6.86
C GLY A 34 -11.08 13.51 -5.67
N LYS A 35 -12.15 12.71 -5.79
CA LYS A 35 -13.15 12.49 -4.72
C LYS A 35 -12.82 11.31 -3.81
N LEU A 36 -11.87 10.48 -4.20
CA LEU A 36 -11.38 9.34 -3.46
C LEU A 36 -9.84 9.33 -3.53
N SER A 37 -9.19 8.93 -2.45
CA SER A 37 -7.75 8.68 -2.42
C SER A 37 -7.49 7.29 -1.89
N LEU A 38 -6.64 6.53 -2.58
CA LEU A 38 -6.18 5.23 -2.14
C LEU A 38 -4.79 5.32 -1.52
N TYR A 39 -4.59 4.62 -0.42
CA TYR A 39 -3.32 4.49 0.28
C TYR A 39 -3.06 3.02 0.62
N GLY A 40 -1.84 2.57 0.36
CA GLY A 40 -1.36 1.28 0.83
C GLY A 40 -0.63 1.46 2.15
N ALA A 41 -0.90 0.59 3.12
CA ALA A 41 -0.20 0.59 4.40
C ALA A 41 0.11 -0.85 4.82
N TRP A 42 1.27 -1.05 5.42
CA TRP A 42 1.70 -2.30 6.01
C TRP A 42 2.14 -2.03 7.45
N PHE A 43 1.64 -2.83 8.39
CA PHE A 43 1.88 -2.63 9.82
C PHE A 43 2.72 -3.79 10.35
N ASP A 44 3.91 -3.49 10.85
CA ASP A 44 4.74 -4.47 11.54
C ASP A 44 4.25 -4.62 12.97
N ILE A 45 3.58 -5.74 13.26
CA ILE A 45 3.04 -6.03 14.59
C ILE A 45 4.15 -6.20 15.63
N SER A 46 5.32 -6.70 15.21
CA SER A 46 6.42 -6.99 16.13
C SER A 46 7.11 -5.73 16.64
N THR A 47 7.25 -4.72 15.78
CA THR A 47 7.86 -3.43 16.13
C THR A 47 6.83 -2.34 16.46
N GLY A 48 5.55 -2.55 16.11
CA GLY A 48 4.49 -1.56 16.27
C GLY A 48 4.58 -0.41 15.25
N GLU A 49 5.27 -0.62 14.12
CA GLU A 49 5.56 0.42 13.14
C GLU A 49 4.61 0.37 11.95
N LEU A 50 4.05 1.53 11.60
CA LEU A 50 3.27 1.73 10.37
C LEU A 50 4.22 2.12 9.23
N TRP A 51 4.10 1.43 8.11
CA TRP A 51 4.79 1.75 6.87
C TRP A 51 3.76 2.10 5.80
N VAL A 52 3.92 3.24 5.15
CA VAL A 52 3.02 3.74 4.11
C VAL A 52 3.68 3.53 2.76
N MET A 53 2.88 3.11 1.78
CA MET A 53 3.33 2.90 0.42
C MET A 53 3.38 4.23 -0.33
N ASN A 54 4.54 4.58 -0.87
CA ASN A 54 4.70 5.68 -1.80
C ASN A 54 3.92 5.37 -3.09
N LYS A 55 3.09 6.32 -3.53
CA LYS A 55 2.18 6.12 -4.68
C LYS A 55 2.91 6.02 -6.01
N GLU A 56 4.09 6.62 -6.12
CA GLU A 56 4.87 6.70 -7.37
C GLU A 56 5.82 5.51 -7.50
N THR A 57 6.57 5.20 -6.44
CA THR A 57 7.59 4.14 -6.47
C THR A 57 7.03 2.77 -6.07
N GLY A 58 5.97 2.74 -5.26
CA GLY A 58 5.47 1.52 -4.63
C GLY A 58 6.37 1.00 -3.49
N ASP A 59 7.36 1.77 -3.06
CA ASP A 59 8.17 1.48 -1.89
C ASP A 59 7.44 1.86 -0.60
N PHE A 60 7.88 1.27 0.51
CA PHE A 60 7.28 1.49 1.82
C PHE A 60 8.23 2.30 2.68
N GLU A 61 7.73 3.43 3.17
CA GLU A 61 8.44 4.36 4.02
C GLU A 61 7.69 4.57 5.33
N ARG A 62 8.43 4.96 6.37
CA ARG A 62 7.81 5.32 7.65
C ARG A 62 7.25 6.73 7.49
N PRO A 63 5.96 6.97 7.80
CA PRO A 63 5.42 8.32 7.81
C PRO A 63 6.11 9.12 8.92
N GLU A 64 6.72 10.24 8.58
CA GLU A 64 7.15 11.24 9.56
C GLU A 64 5.89 11.88 10.18
N LEU A 65 5.89 12.01 11.51
CA LEU A 65 4.79 12.62 12.28
C LEU A 65 4.77 14.14 12.15
#